data_AF-A0A5K0Z810-F1
#
_entry.id   AF-A0A5K0Z810-F1
#
_cell.length_a   1.000
_cell.length_b   1.000
_cell.length_c   1.000
_cell.angle_alpha   90.00
_cell.angle_beta   90.00
_cell.angle_gamma   90.00
#
_symmetry.space_group_name_H-M   'P 1'
#
loop_
_entity.id
_entity.type
_entity.pdbx_description
1 polymer ?
#
loop_
_entity_poly.entity_id
_entity_poly.type
_entity_poly.pdbx_seq_one_letter_code
_entity_poly.pdbx_strand_id
1 'polypeptide(L)' 'AVDYLTDKDSIGYMIDPTLKSFKNNELDIICEVIQLCIHPDAKQRPTIKEITTKLKSVMDISPDAATPKLSPL' A
#
# COMPACT_ATOMS: atom_id res chain seq x y z
N ALA A 1 -14.75 -2.38 -5.76
CA ALA A 1 -13.37 -1.98 -5.38
C ALA A 1 -13.17 -2.13 -3.88
N VAL A 2 -14.04 -1.53 -3.05
CA VAL A 2 -13.95 -1.63 -1.57
C VAL A 2 -14.12 -3.08 -1.09
N ASP A 3 -15.07 -3.83 -1.67
CA ASP A 3 -15.39 -5.20 -1.22
C ASP A 3 -14.20 -6.18 -1.24
N TYR A 4 -13.30 -6.04 -2.20
CA TYR A 4 -12.09 -6.88 -2.33
C TYR A 4 -10.96 -6.50 -1.36
N LEU A 5 -11.04 -5.31 -0.76
CA LEU A 5 -10.06 -4.84 0.23
C LEU A 5 -10.51 -5.17 1.66
N THR A 6 -11.81 -5.40 1.87
CA THR A 6 -12.42 -5.63 3.19
C THR A 6 -12.32 -7.06 3.69
N ASP A 7 -12.24 -8.04 2.79
CA ASP A 7 -12.15 -9.44 3.17
C ASP A 7 -10.72 -9.97 2.97
N LYS A 8 -10.11 -10.47 4.04
CA LYS A 8 -8.71 -10.92 4.05
C LYS A 8 -8.48 -12.10 3.09
N ASP A 9 -9.48 -12.95 2.89
CA ASP A 9 -9.42 -14.05 1.92
C ASP A 9 -9.55 -13.54 0.48
N SER A 10 -10.21 -12.39 0.28
CA SER A 10 -10.31 -11.71 -1.01
C SER A 10 -9.05 -10.92 -1.42
N ILE A 11 -8.23 -10.47 -0.46
CA ILE A 11 -6.99 -9.73 -0.71
C ILE A 11 -6.00 -10.57 -1.54
N GLY A 12 -5.99 -11.89 -1.34
CA GLY A 12 -5.13 -12.82 -2.09
C GLY A 12 -5.32 -12.73 -3.61
N TYR A 13 -6.54 -12.43 -4.09
CA TYR A 13 -6.83 -12.30 -5.52
C TYR A 13 -6.31 -10.99 -6.15
N MET A 14 -5.94 -10.00 -5.33
CA MET A 14 -5.37 -8.74 -5.80
C MET A 14 -3.83 -8.74 -5.83
N ILE A 15 -3.20 -9.80 -5.32
CA ILE A 15 -1.75 -9.92 -5.34
C ILE A 15 -1.30 -10.24 -6.76
N ASP A 16 -0.31 -9.48 -7.23
CA ASP A 16 0.32 -9.75 -8.52
C ASP A 16 0.87 -11.19 -8.54
N PRO A 17 0.37 -12.07 -9.43
CA PRO A 17 0.76 -13.48 -9.46
C PRO A 17 2.23 -13.69 -9.84
N THR A 18 2.92 -12.65 -10.34
CA THR A 18 4.35 -12.71 -10.66
C THR A 18 5.25 -12.51 -9.44
N LEU A 19 4.71 -12.05 -8.30
CA LEU A 19 5.46 -11.90 -7.06
C LEU A 19 5.87 -13.27 -6.51
N LYS A 20 7.19 -13.49 -6.40
CA LYS A 20 7.75 -14.72 -5.83
C LYS A 20 7.51 -14.85 -4.32
N SER A 21 7.40 -13.72 -3.63
CA SER A 21 7.20 -13.63 -2.19
C SER A 21 6.80 -12.22 -1.81
N PHE A 22 6.02 -12.08 -0.74
CA PHE A 22 5.66 -10.80 -0.12
C PHE A 22 5.52 -10.97 1.39
N LYS A 23 5.57 -9.88 2.15
CA LYS A 23 5.38 -9.91 3.60
C LYS A 23 3.94 -9.55 3.95
N ASN A 24 3.26 -10.42 4.70
CA ASN A 24 1.84 -10.21 5.06
C ASN A 24 1.61 -8.93 5.86
N ASN A 25 2.54 -8.56 6.75
CA ASN A 25 2.44 -7.34 7.55
C ASN A 25 2.54 -6.06 6.71
N GLU A 26 3.36 -6.06 5.65
CA GLU A 26 3.45 -4.94 4.71
C GLU A 26 2.16 -4.85 3.88
N LEU A 27 1.66 -6.00 3.43
CA LEU A 27 0.42 -6.11 2.66
C LEU A 27 -0.79 -5.56 3.44
N ASP A 28 -0.99 -5.97 4.69
CA ASP A 28 -2.12 -5.54 5.52
C ASP A 28 -2.17 -4.01 5.63
N ILE A 29 -1.02 -3.36 5.86
CA ILE A 29 -0.94 -1.90 5.96
C ILE A 29 -1.16 -1.21 4.62
N ILE A 30 -0.65 -1.78 3.52
CA ILE A 30 -0.89 -1.26 2.17
C ILE A 30 -2.39 -1.31 1.86
N CYS A 31 -3.08 -2.42 2.15
CA CYS A 31 -4.52 -2.53 1.98
C CYS A 31 -5.29 -1.49 2.79
N GLU A 32 -4.91 -1.29 4.06
CA GLU A 32 -5.52 -0.26 4.90
C GLU A 32 -5.30 1.15 4.35
N VAL A 33 -4.08 1.47 3.90
CA VAL A 33 -3.77 2.76 3.28
C VAL A 33 -4.60 2.98 2.02
N ILE A 34 -4.73 1.95 1.16
CA ILE A 34 -5.56 2.03 -0.04
C ILE A 34 -7.00 2.35 0.33
N GLN A 35 -7.59 1.64 1.30
CA GLN A 35 -8.96 1.88 1.77
C GLN A 35 -9.17 3.32 2.25
N LEU A 36 -8.23 3.84 3.06
CA LEU A 36 -8.28 5.23 3.53
C LEU A 36 -8.19 6.23 2.38
N CYS A 37 -7.32 5.98 1.39
CA CYS A 37 -7.15 6.87 0.24
C CYS A 37 -8.36 6.92 -0.68
N ILE A 38 -9.06 5.78 -0.86
CA ILE A 38 -10.22 5.67 -1.75
C ILE A 38 -11.55 5.96 -1.04
N HIS A 39 -11.51 6.43 0.21
CA HIS A 39 -12.72 6.69 0.99
C HIS A 39 -13.70 7.60 0.21
N PRO A 40 -15.00 7.27 0.14
CA PRO A 40 -15.97 8.04 -0.66
C PRO A 40 -16.06 9.51 -0.24
N ASP A 41 -16.06 9.77 1.06
CA ASP A 41 -15.94 11.13 1.61
C ASP A 41 -14.49 11.60 1.56
N ALA A 42 -14.23 12.64 0.78
CA ALA A 42 -12.92 13.26 0.63
C ALA A 42 -12.38 13.85 1.95
N LYS A 43 -13.25 14.25 2.88
CA LYS A 43 -12.84 14.80 4.19
C LYS A 43 -12.27 13.75 5.13
N GLN A 44 -12.58 12.48 4.90
CA GLN A 44 -12.06 11.34 5.66
C GLN A 44 -10.76 10.79 5.08
N ARG A 45 -10.34 11.27 3.89
CA ARG A 45 -9.09 10.83 3.28
C ARG A 45 -7.92 11.44 4.03
N PRO A 46 -6.89 10.63 4.36
CA PRO A 46 -5.72 11.12 5.06
C PRO A 46 -4.89 12.04 4.18
N THR A 47 -4.10 12.89 4.82
CA THR A 47 -3.06 13.69 4.17
C THR A 47 -1.91 12.79 3.69
N ILE A 48 -1.15 13.26 2.69
CA ILE A 48 0.07 12.57 2.25
C ILE A 48 1.07 12.37 3.41
N LYS A 49 1.11 13.28 4.38
CA LYS A 49 1.96 13.15 5.57
C LYS A 49 1.57 11.94 6.41
N GLU A 50 0.28 11.76 6.67
CA GLU A 50 -0.23 10.61 7.43
C GLU A 50 -0.01 9.30 6.69
N ILE A 51 -0.29 9.28 5.38
CA ILE A 51 -0.05 8.11 4.50
C ILE A 51 1.43 7.72 4.54
N THR A 52 2.33 8.69 4.30
CA THR A 52 3.78 8.45 4.27
C THR A 52 4.30 7.97 5.62
N THR A 53 3.77 8.50 6.73
CA THR A 53 4.15 8.10 8.08
C THR A 53 3.77 6.64 8.35
N LYS A 54 2.55 6.24 7.95
CA LYS A 54 2.04 4.87 8.11
C LYS A 54 2.78 3.85 7.24
N LEU A 55 3.11 4.24 6.01
CA LEU A 55 3.89 3.38 5.12
C LEU A 55 5.34 3.21 5.63
N LYS A 56 5.97 4.28 6.11
CA LYS A 56 7.34 4.22 6.67
C LYS A 56 7.48 3.33 7.91
N SER A 57 6.41 3.13 8.69
CA SER A 57 6.50 2.31 9.90
C SER A 57 6.61 0.81 9.62
N VAL A 58 6.28 0.37 8.40
CA VAL A 58 6.31 -1.06 8.03
C VAL A 58 7.19 -1.36 6.82
N MET A 59 7.37 -0.40 5.92
CA MET A 59 8.25 -0.55 4.78
C MET A 59 9.66 -0.18 5.22
N ASP A 60 10.52 -1.19 5.38
CA ASP A 60 11.96 -1.01 5.61
C ASP A 60 12.66 -0.62 4.30
N ILE A 61 12.26 0.54 3.74
CA ILE A 61 12.81 1.08 2.51
C ILE A 61 13.74 2.23 2.88
N SER A 62 15.02 2.07 2.56
CA SER A 62 16.00 3.13 2.73
C SER A 62 15.66 4.34 1.83
N PRO A 63 16.05 5.57 2.21
CA PRO A 63 15.85 6.74 1.35
C PRO A 63 16.42 6.57 -0.07
N ASP A 64 17.53 5.86 -0.19
CA ASP A 64 18.15 5.53 -1.49
C ASP A 64 17.26 4.60 -2.33
N ALA A 65 16.70 3.55 -1.70
CA ALA A 65 15.78 2.64 -2.37
C ALA A 65 14.44 3.30 -2.73
N ALA A 66 14.02 4.33 -1.99
CA ALA A 66 12.83 5.13 -2.29
C ALA A 66 13.05 6.20 -3.37
N THR A 67 14.30 6.46 -3.76
CA THR A 67 14.62 7.47 -4.78
C THR A 67 14.27 6.90 -6.16
N PRO A 68 13.43 7.58 -6.97
CA PRO A 68 13.12 7.13 -8.32
C PRO A 68 14.41 7.01 -9.13
N LYS A 69 14.76 5.77 -9.52
CA LYS A 69 15.89 5.54 -10.41
C LYS A 69 15.45 5.89 -11.81
N LEU A 70 16.22 6.74 -12.49
CA LEU A 70 16.03 6.96 -13.92
C LEU A 70 16.31 5.63 -14.62
N SER A 71 15.28 5.05 -15.24
CA SER A 71 15.46 3.93 -16.14
C SER A 71 16.38 4.39 -17.28
N PRO A 72 17.40 3.60 -17.67
CA PRO A 72 18.15 3.92 -18.88
C PRO A 72 17.17 3.90 -20.06
N LEU A 73 17.24 4.95 -20.87
CA LEU A 73 16.49 5.10 -22.13
C LEU A 73 16.83 3.99 -23.11
#